data_AF-A0A2T3KV21-F1
#
_entry.id   AF-A0A2T3KV21-F1
#
_cell.length_a   1.000
_cell.length_b   1.000
_cell.length_c   1.000
_cell.angle_alpha   90.00
_cell.angle_beta   90.00
_cell.angle_gamma   90.00
#
_symmetry.space_group_name_H-M   'P 1'
#
loop_
_entity.id
_entity.type
_entity.pdbx_description
1 polymer ?
#
loop_
_entity_poly.entity_id
_entity_poly.type
_entity_poly.pdbx_seq_one_letter_code
_entity_poly.pdbx_strand_id
1 'polypeptide(L)' 'MLDTYLSYFKILLTDFVKYYLATVLVLGIKGELFNIGLRVWSDNQMSFYEDGLWQITLILSFLITCCVMVYKYAPE' A
#
# COMPACT_ATOMS: atom_id res chain seq x y z
N MET A 1 -25.68 18.73 -9.95
CA MET A 1 -24.29 19.18 -9.69
C MET A 1 -23.69 18.43 -8.50
N LEU A 2 -24.34 18.43 -7.32
CA LEU A 2 -23.91 17.65 -6.16
C LEU A 2 -23.84 16.13 -6.43
N ASP A 3 -24.85 15.55 -7.09
CA ASP A 3 -24.88 14.12 -7.42
C ASP A 3 -23.72 13.70 -8.34
N THR A 4 -23.31 14.61 -9.22
CA THR A 4 -22.18 14.42 -10.12
C THR A 4 -20.87 14.36 -9.32
N TYR A 5 -20.66 15.29 -8.38
CA TYR A 5 -19.48 15.27 -7.51
C TYR A 5 -19.46 14.03 -6.60
N LEU A 6 -20.61 13.63 -6.06
CA LEU A 6 -20.74 12.39 -5.26
C LEU A 6 -20.38 11.15 -6.07
N SER A 7 -20.81 11.08 -7.34
CA SER A 7 -20.48 9.99 -8.25
C SER A 7 -18.98 9.91 -8.51
N TYR A 8 -18.34 11.04 -8.84
CA TYR A 8 -16.89 11.10 -9.06
C TYR A 8 -16.09 10.76 -7.81
N PHE A 9 -16.49 11.27 -6.65
CA PHE A 9 -15.86 10.94 -5.38
C PHE A 9 -15.96 9.44 -5.08
N LYS A 10 -17.13 8.83 -5.33
CA LYS A 10 -17.32 7.39 -5.13
C LYS A 10 -16.41 6.55 -6.02
N ILE A 11 -16.24 6.94 -7.29
CA ILE A 11 -15.31 6.28 -8.21
C ILE A 11 -13.87 6.41 -7.70
N LEU A 12 -13.47 7.64 -7.36
CA LEU A 12 -12.13 7.92 -6.85
C LEU A 12 -11.82 7.12 -5.58
N LEU A 13 -12.74 7.09 -4.62
CA LEU A 13 -12.60 6.35 -3.36
C LEU A 13 -12.54 4.84 -3.62
N THR A 14 -13.39 4.33 -4.51
CA THR A 14 -13.42 2.89 -4.84
C THR A 14 -12.09 2.46 -5.47
N ASP A 15 -11.58 3.25 -6.41
CA ASP A 15 -10.29 2.97 -7.05
C ASP A 15 -9.14 3.12 -6.06
N PHE A 16 -9.16 4.14 -5.20
CA PHE A 16 -8.17 4.31 -4.14
C PHE A 16 -8.10 3.07 -3.23
N VAL A 17 -9.24 2.61 -2.71
CA VAL A 17 -9.31 1.44 -1.83
C VAL A 17 -8.81 0.19 -2.55
N LYS A 18 -9.21 -0.01 -3.82
CA LYS A 18 -8.77 -1.14 -4.63
C LYS A 18 -7.25 -1.17 -4.81
N TYR A 19 -6.65 -0.04 -5.21
CA TYR A 19 -5.21 0.04 -5.41
C TYR A 19 -4.45 -0.05 -4.09
N TYR A 20 -4.93 0.60 -3.03
CA TYR A 20 -4.33 0.53 -1.71
C TYR A 20 -4.26 -0.90 -1.18
N LEU A 21 -5.37 -1.63 -1.21
CA LEU A 21 -5.40 -3.03 -0.77
C LEU A 21 -4.48 -3.92 -1.62
N ALA A 22 -4.42 -3.69 -2.94
CA ALA A 22 -3.51 -4.42 -3.81
C ALA A 22 -2.04 -4.14 -3.44
N THR A 23 -1.68 -2.88 -3.18
CA THR A 23 -0.32 -2.51 -2.80
C THR A 23 0.06 -3.05 -1.42
N VAL A 24 -0.84 -2.97 -0.43
CA VAL A 24 -0.64 -3.55 0.90
C VAL A 24 -0.38 -5.05 0.80
N LEU A 25 -1.16 -5.77 0.00
CA LEU A 25 -0.99 -7.20 -0.18
C LEU A 25 0.36 -7.54 -0.82
N VAL A 26 0.73 -6.86 -1.90
CA VAL A 26 2.00 -7.11 -2.61
C VAL A 26 3.20 -6.76 -1.73
N LEU A 27 3.19 -5.60 -1.06
CA LEU A 27 4.28 -5.19 -0.19
C LEU A 27 4.34 -6.00 1.11
N GLY A 28 3.21 -6.44 1.64
CA GLY A 28 3.16 -7.32 2.82
C GLY A 28 3.82 -8.65 2.55
N ILE A 29 3.41 -9.34 1.47
CA ILE A 29 4.01 -10.62 1.06
C ILE A 29 5.52 -10.46 0.79
N LYS A 30 5.92 -9.41 0.06
CA LYS A 30 7.34 -9.14 -0.21
C LYS A 30 8.12 -8.77 1.05
N GLY A 31 7.52 -8.03 1.97
CA GLY A 31 8.11 -7.63 3.24
C GLY A 31 8.35 -8.83 4.16
N GLU A 32 7.41 -9.76 4.23
CA GLU A 32 7.60 -11.02 4.97
C GLU A 32 8.72 -11.88 4.37
N LEU A 33 8.77 -12.01 3.04
CA LEU A 33 9.86 -12.72 2.35
C LEU A 33 11.22 -12.08 2.62
N PHE A 34 11.29 -10.75 2.61
CA PHE A 34 12.50 -10.00 2.95
C PHE A 34 12.92 -10.26 4.41
N ASN A 35 11.96 -10.28 5.34
CA ASN A 35 12.22 -10.54 6.74
C ASN A 35 12.74 -11.98 6.99
N ILE A 36 12.20 -12.98 6.27
CA ILE A 36 12.73 -14.36 6.29
C ILE A 36 14.19 -14.37 5.82
N GLY A 37 14.51 -13.67 4.73
CA GLY A 37 15.88 -13.55 4.24
C GLY A 37 16.83 -12.91 5.26
N LEU A 38 16.38 -11.84 5.93
CA LEU A 38 17.15 -11.19 7.00
C LEU A 38 17.38 -12.11 8.20
N ARG A 39 16.40 -12.91 8.62
CA ARG A 39 16.59 -13.90 9.69
C ARG A 39 17.67 -14.91 9.34
N VAL A 40 17.62 -15.45 8.12
CA VAL A 40 18.61 -16.44 7.63
C VAL A 40 20.01 -15.85 7.58
N TRP A 41 20.15 -14.55 7.25
CA TRP A 41 21.45 -13.93 7.08
C TRP A 41 22.05 -13.31 8.35
N SER A 42 21.20 -12.82 9.27
CA SER A 42 21.64 -12.09 10.46
C SER A 42 21.60 -12.88 11.76
N ASP A 43 21.09 -14.12 11.73
CA ASP A 43 20.73 -14.93 12.91
C ASP A 43 19.82 -14.22 13.93
N ASN A 44 19.30 -13.04 13.58
CA ASN A 44 18.44 -12.23 14.44
C ASN A 44 16.97 -12.52 14.11
N GLN A 45 16.18 -12.84 15.12
CA GLN A 45 14.77 -13.17 14.96
C GLN A 45 13.92 -11.90 14.88
N MET A 46 14.00 -11.17 13.77
CA MET A 46 13.09 -10.05 13.50
C MET A 46 11.69 -10.55 13.11
N SER A 47 10.65 -10.01 13.71
CA SER A 47 9.25 -10.32 13.45
C SER A 47 8.59 -9.18 12.66
N PHE A 48 7.97 -9.51 11.53
CA PHE A 48 7.39 -8.51 10.63
C PHE A 48 6.25 -7.72 11.29
N TYR A 49 5.50 -8.40 12.16
CA TYR A 49 4.36 -7.83 12.87
C TYR A 49 4.77 -7.16 14.20
N GLU A 50 5.67 -7.77 14.96
CA GLU A 50 6.05 -7.27 16.29
C GLU A 50 7.06 -6.11 16.21
N ASP A 51 7.97 -6.12 15.23
CA ASP A 51 8.96 -5.04 15.05
C ASP A 51 8.43 -3.86 14.22
N GLY A 52 7.13 -3.85 13.90
CA GLY A 52 6.47 -2.71 13.25
C GLY A 52 6.78 -2.55 11.75
N LEU A 53 7.46 -3.50 11.11
CA LEU A 53 7.72 -3.47 9.66
C LEU A 53 6.44 -3.36 8.82
N TRP A 54 5.34 -3.96 9.27
CA TRP A 54 4.03 -3.82 8.65
C TRP A 54 3.52 -2.38 8.59
N GLN A 55 3.89 -1.52 9.55
CA GLN A 55 3.49 -0.10 9.58
C GLN A 55 4.15 0.66 8.43
N ILE A 56 5.43 0.38 8.18
CA ILE A 56 6.18 0.93 7.05
C ILE A 56 5.54 0.49 5.73
N THR A 57 5.12 -0.78 5.64
CA THR A 57 4.37 -1.29 4.49
C THR A 57 3.06 -0.53 4.24
N LEU A 58 2.29 -0.20 5.28
CA LEU A 58 1.06 0.60 5.12
C LEU A 58 1.35 2.02 4.62
N ILE A 59 2.37 2.68 5.18
CA ILE A 59 2.76 4.04 4.76
C ILE A 59 3.22 4.04 3.30
N LEU A 60 4.09 3.09 2.92
CA LEU A 60 4.54 2.95 1.54
C LEU A 60 3.38 2.64 0.60
N SER A 61 2.44 1.79 1.02
CA SER A 61 1.26 1.46 0.22
C SER A 61 0.38 2.69 -0.03
N PHE A 62 0.25 3.56 0.98
CA PHE A 62 -0.48 4.82 0.86
C PHE A 62 0.18 5.75 -0.17
N LEU A 63 1.49 5.99 -0.03
CA LEU A 63 2.24 6.88 -0.92
C LEU A 63 2.21 6.39 -2.39
N ILE A 64 2.41 5.09 -2.62
CA ILE A 64 2.34 4.50 -3.96
C ILE A 64 0.93 4.65 -4.54
N THR A 65 -0.10 4.40 -3.73
CA THR A 65 -1.50 4.56 -4.17
C THR A 65 -1.77 6.01 -4.56
N CYS A 66 -1.31 6.99 -3.78
CA CYS A 66 -1.40 8.40 -4.14
C CYS A 66 -0.74 8.69 -5.49
N CYS A 67 0.48 8.19 -5.72
CA CYS A 67 1.16 8.36 -7.01
C CYS A 67 0.37 7.75 -8.17
N VAL A 68 -0.18 6.54 -8.02
CA VAL A 68 -1.01 5.88 -9.04
C VAL A 68 -2.28 6.69 -9.33
N MET A 69 -2.93 7.22 -8.29
CA MET A 69 -4.14 8.03 -8.44
C MET A 69 -3.86 9.36 -9.14
N VAL A 70 -2.75 10.03 -8.80
CA VAL A 70 -2.32 11.26 -9.49
C VAL A 70 -2.07 10.96 -10.96
N TYR A 71 -1.31 9.91 -11.29
CA TYR A 71 -1.04 9.54 -12.67
C TYR A 71 -2.30 9.18 -13.47
N LYS A 72 -3.29 8.56 -12.82
CA LYS A 72 -4.53 8.11 -13.47
C LYS A 72 -5.50 9.26 -13.76
N TYR A 73 -5.62 10.23 -12.86
CA TYR A 73 -6.67 11.26 -12.91
C TYR A 73 -6.16 12.66 -13.22
N ALA A 74 -4.86 12.90 -13.06
CA ALA A 74 -4.17 14.10 -13.49
C ALA A 74 -2.94 13.72 -14.35
N PRO A 75 -3.12 12.96 -15.45
CA PRO A 75 -2.07 12.79 -16.43
C PRO A 75 -1.80 14.16 -17.07
N GLU A 76 -0.53 14.57 -17.12
CA GLU A 76 -0.10 15.69 -17.98
C GLU A 76 -0.44 15.40 -19.46
#